data_AF-A0A7S3AWW6-F1
#
_entry.id   AF-A0A7S3AWW6-F1
#
_cell.length_a   1.000
_cell.length_b   1.000
_cell.length_c   1.000
_cell.angle_alpha   90.00
_cell.angle_beta   90.00
_cell.angle_gamma   90.00
#
_symmetry.space_group_name_H-M   'P 1'
#
loop_
_entity.id
_entity.type
_entity.pdbx_description
1 polymer ?
#
loop_
_entity_poly.entity_id
_entity_poly.type
_entity_poly.pdbx_seq_one_letter_code
_entity_poly.pdbx_strand_id
1 'polypeptide(L)'
;PSHMPLEATAIGPHRSLLLDTFLQILLCHGAHVASWQRSPEYTEGSEVHRLVSAAQADRDLLETGRFPAPEVFECEQYGSKARYLTQKLNPDVPLSEFLQGLYKAIVD
;
A
#
# COMPACT_ATOMS: atom_id res chain seq x y z
N PRO A 1 4.75 -11.81 8.12
CA PRO A 1 5.26 -10.42 7.99
C PRO A 1 6.79 -10.36 8.11
N SER A 2 7.45 -9.56 7.26
CA SER A 2 8.90 -9.33 7.30
C SER A 2 9.15 -7.83 7.18
N HIS A 3 10.06 -7.29 7.99
CA HIS A 3 10.46 -5.88 7.85
C HIS A 3 11.24 -5.67 6.55
N MET A 4 11.01 -4.53 5.90
CA MET A 4 11.73 -4.12 4.71
C MET A 4 12.28 -2.70 4.88
N PRO A 5 13.40 -2.38 4.22
CA PRO A 5 13.86 -0.99 4.11
C PRO A 5 12.76 -0.09 3.54
N LEU A 6 12.76 1.18 3.94
CA LEU A 6 11.84 2.18 3.42
C LEU A 6 12.32 2.70 2.04
N GLU A 7 12.39 1.78 1.09
CA GLU A 7 12.92 1.98 -0.26
C GLU A 7 11.87 1.58 -1.31
N ALA A 8 12.00 2.10 -2.53
CA ALA A 8 11.08 1.77 -3.62
C ALA A 8 11.06 0.26 -3.94
N THR A 9 12.17 -0.45 -3.72
CA THR A 9 12.31 -1.90 -3.89
C THR A 9 11.41 -2.72 -2.95
N ALA A 10 10.95 -2.13 -1.85
CA ALA A 10 9.99 -2.78 -0.96
C ALA A 10 8.61 -2.92 -1.63
N ILE A 11 8.28 -2.01 -2.56
CA ILE A 11 7.02 -2.03 -3.31
C ILE A 11 7.12 -3.07 -4.43
N GLY A 12 6.19 -4.02 -4.42
CA GLY A 12 6.07 -5.02 -5.47
C GLY A 12 4.61 -5.38 -5.75
N PRO A 13 4.30 -5.89 -6.96
CA PRO A 13 2.94 -6.11 -7.40
C PRO A 13 2.18 -7.19 -6.60
N HIS A 14 2.90 -8.13 -5.98
CA HIS A 14 2.35 -9.25 -5.21
C HIS A 14 2.40 -9.06 -3.68
N ARG A 15 2.65 -7.84 -3.20
CA ARG A 15 2.85 -7.57 -1.76
C ARG A 15 1.79 -6.62 -1.22
N SER A 16 1.47 -6.76 0.06
CA SER A 16 0.80 -5.72 0.85
C SER A 16 1.83 -5.11 1.79
N LEU A 17 1.92 -3.78 1.81
CA LEU A 17 2.82 -3.03 2.66
C LEU A 17 2.02 -2.26 3.69
N LEU A 18 2.48 -2.33 4.94
CA LEU A 18 1.96 -1.54 6.04
C LEU A 18 3.09 -0.62 6.50
N LEU A 19 2.88 0.69 6.36
CA LEU A 19 3.79 1.72 6.85
C LEU A 19 3.15 2.44 8.02
N ASP A 20 3.90 2.57 9.09
CA ASP A 20 3.53 3.29 10.30
C ASP A 20 4.46 4.49 10.49
N THR A 21 3.92 5.70 10.45
CA THR A 21 4.66 6.94 10.72
C THR A 21 4.18 7.62 12.01
N PHE A 22 3.71 6.84 12.98
CA PHE A 22 3.09 7.26 14.24
C PHE A 22 1.75 7.99 14.07
N LEU A 23 1.73 9.14 13.37
CA LEU A 23 0.54 9.95 13.10
C LEU A 23 -0.27 9.46 11.89
N GLN A 24 0.31 8.61 11.06
CA GLN A 24 -0.35 8.06 9.87
C GLN A 24 -0.05 6.56 9.77
N ILE A 25 -1.05 5.79 9.37
CA ILE A 25 -0.91 4.37 9.02
C ILE A 25 -1.31 4.23 7.56
N LEU A 26 -0.41 3.69 6.73
CA LEU A 26 -0.64 3.47 5.31
C LEU A 26 -0.63 1.99 5.00
N LEU A 27 -1.75 1.47 4.51
CA LEU A 27 -1.85 0.14 3.92
C LEU A 27 -1.87 0.25 2.39
N CYS A 28 -0.85 -0.28 1.73
CA CYS A 28 -0.71 -0.24 0.28
C CYS A 28 -0.67 -1.65 -0.31
N HIS A 29 -1.60 -1.95 -1.21
CA HIS A 29 -1.62 -3.21 -1.95
C HIS A 29 -0.90 -3.08 -3.30
N GLY A 30 -0.07 -4.07 -3.63
CA GLY A 30 0.55 -4.18 -4.95
C GLY A 30 -0.50 -4.36 -6.06
N ALA A 31 -0.12 -4.03 -7.30
CA ALA A 31 -1.06 -4.01 -8.43
C ALA A 31 -1.75 -5.38 -8.66
N HIS A 32 -1.05 -6.50 -8.48
CA HIS A 32 -1.64 -7.82 -8.65
C HIS A 32 -2.58 -8.16 -7.49
N VAL A 33 -2.21 -7.84 -6.24
CA VAL A 33 -3.10 -8.01 -5.08
C VAL A 33 -4.41 -7.25 -5.27
N ALA A 34 -4.32 -5.98 -5.68
CA ALA A 34 -5.49 -5.14 -5.96
C ALA A 34 -6.30 -5.67 -7.17
N SER A 35 -5.66 -6.22 -8.20
CA SER A 35 -6.36 -6.85 -9.32
C SER A 35 -7.12 -8.11 -8.88
N TRP A 36 -6.51 -8.94 -8.03
CA TRP A 36 -7.10 -10.17 -7.55
C TRP A 36 -8.27 -9.91 -6.60
N GLN A 37 -8.17 -8.90 -5.73
CA GLN A 37 -9.28 -8.44 -4.88
C GLN A 37 -10.56 -8.09 -5.67
N ARG A 38 -10.41 -7.60 -6.90
CA ARG A 38 -11.55 -7.25 -7.78
C ARG A 38 -12.01 -8.39 -8.67
N SER A 39 -11.28 -9.50 -8.69
CA SER A 39 -11.61 -10.63 -9.54
C SER A 39 -12.75 -11.46 -8.94
N PRO A 40 -13.50 -12.22 -9.76
CA PRO A 40 -14.49 -13.17 -9.25
C PRO A 40 -13.91 -14.28 -8.36
N GLU A 41 -12.59 -14.51 -8.41
CA GLU A 41 -11.89 -15.51 -7.59
C GLU A 41 -11.66 -15.04 -6.15
N TYR A 42 -11.87 -13.74 -5.87
CA TYR A 42 -11.82 -13.19 -4.52
C TYR A 42 -13.02 -13.67 -3.71
N THR A 43 -12.83 -14.81 -3.06
CA THR A 43 -13.81 -15.43 -2.16
C THR A 43 -13.26 -15.52 -0.75
N GLU A 44 -14.15 -15.60 0.23
CA GLU A 44 -13.77 -15.81 1.62
C GLU A 44 -12.89 -17.07 1.74
N GLY A 45 -11.74 -16.92 2.40
CA GLY A 45 -10.80 -18.02 2.58
C GLY A 45 -9.85 -18.29 1.39
N SER A 46 -10.01 -17.61 0.25
CA SER A 46 -9.00 -17.57 -0.82
C SER A 46 -7.66 -17.04 -0.30
N GLU A 47 -6.56 -17.37 -0.98
CA GLU A 47 -5.22 -16.92 -0.57
C GLU A 47 -5.12 -15.39 -0.49
N VAL A 48 -5.67 -14.70 -1.50
CA VAL A 48 -5.70 -13.24 -1.57
C VAL A 48 -6.57 -12.67 -0.44
N HIS A 49 -7.73 -13.26 -0.16
CA HIS A 49 -8.54 -12.86 0.99
C HIS A 49 -7.75 -12.95 2.29
N ARG A 50 -7.07 -14.07 2.56
CA ARG A 50 -6.26 -14.24 3.78
C ARG A 50 -5.15 -13.20 3.89
N LEU A 51 -4.45 -12.93 2.78
CA LEU A 51 -3.38 -11.92 2.73
C LEU A 51 -3.90 -10.51 3.03
N VAL A 52 -5.07 -10.17 2.48
CA VAL A 52 -5.69 -8.85 2.66
C VAL A 52 -6.23 -8.69 4.07
N SER A 53 -6.98 -9.67 4.56
CA SER A 53 -7.52 -9.66 5.92
C SER A 53 -6.42 -9.61 6.98
N ALA A 54 -5.31 -10.33 6.78
CA ALA A 54 -4.16 -10.26 7.68
C ALA A 54 -3.54 -8.85 7.71
N ALA A 55 -3.38 -8.20 6.56
CA ALA A 55 -2.82 -6.86 6.49
C ALA A 55 -3.74 -5.80 7.12
N GLN A 56 -5.07 -5.96 6.98
CA GLN A 56 -6.06 -5.10 7.64
C GLN A 56 -6.09 -5.31 9.16
N ALA A 57 -5.98 -6.55 9.62
CA ALA A 57 -5.89 -6.85 11.05
C ALA A 57 -4.62 -6.24 11.68
N ASP A 58 -3.48 -6.30 10.99
CA ASP A 58 -2.24 -5.68 11.44
C ASP A 58 -2.38 -4.13 11.50
N ARG A 59 -3.06 -3.52 10.52
CA ARG A 59 -3.39 -2.08 10.53
C ARG A 59 -4.22 -1.70 11.75
N ASP A 60 -5.28 -2.46 12.05
CA ASP A 60 -6.19 -2.20 13.17
C ASP A 60 -5.48 -2.32 14.52
N LEU A 61 -4.58 -3.29 14.62
CA LEU A 61 -3.73 -3.46 15.79
C LEU A 61 -2.81 -2.26 16.00
N LEU A 62 -2.26 -1.68 14.93
CA LEU A 62 -1.44 -0.47 15.02
C LEU A 62 -2.26 0.76 15.41
N GLU A 63 -3.49 0.91 14.93
CA GLU A 63 -4.36 2.04 15.27
C GLU A 63 -4.76 2.03 16.76
N THR A 64 -5.00 0.84 17.31
CA THR A 64 -5.55 0.66 18.65
C THR A 64 -4.66 1.27 19.75
N GLY A 65 -5.26 2.07 20.63
CA GLY A 65 -4.61 2.57 21.83
C GLY A 65 -3.66 3.76 21.62
N ARG A 66 -3.65 4.36 20.42
CA ARG A 66 -2.82 5.55 20.12
C ARG A 66 -3.51 6.86 20.44
N PHE A 67 -2.70 7.83 20.88
CA PHE A 67 -3.11 9.22 21.06
C PHE A 67 -2.01 10.20 20.59
N PRO A 68 -2.31 11.13 19.67
CA PRO A 68 -3.58 11.26 18.94
C PRO A 68 -3.86 10.03 18.06
N ALA A 69 -5.14 9.80 17.73
CA ALA A 69 -5.50 8.73 16.80
C ALA A 69 -4.82 8.98 15.45
N PRO A 70 -4.16 7.96 14.85
CA PRO A 70 -3.49 8.12 13.57
C PRO A 70 -4.49 8.27 12.44
N GLU A 71 -4.09 8.98 11.39
CA GLU A 71 -4.85 9.02 10.14
C GLU A 71 -4.56 7.76 9.31
N VAL A 72 -5.61 7.04 8.93
CA VAL A 72 -5.48 5.78 8.19
C VAL A 72 -5.70 5.99 6.70
N PHE A 73 -4.75 5.54 5.88
CA PHE A 73 -4.83 5.58 4.42
C PHE A 73 -4.71 4.19 3.83
N GLU A 74 -5.68 3.82 2.99
CA GLU A 74 -5.57 2.63 2.13
C GLU A 74 -5.40 3.04 0.67
N CYS A 75 -4.51 2.34 -0.01
CA CYS A 75 -4.22 2.58 -1.42
C CYS A 75 -3.73 1.31 -2.13
N GLU A 76 -3.60 1.44 -3.44
CA GLU A 76 -2.99 0.43 -4.30
C GLU A 76 -1.87 1.06 -5.12
N GLN A 77 -0.94 0.22 -5.56
CA GLN A 77 0.11 0.61 -6.49
C GLN A 77 -0.51 1.27 -7.73
N TYR A 78 0.08 2.38 -8.17
CA TYR A 78 -0.41 3.25 -9.26
C TYR A 78 -1.69 4.05 -8.96
N GLY A 79 -2.32 3.87 -7.80
CA GLY A 79 -3.44 4.69 -7.35
C GLY A 79 -3.02 6.11 -6.93
N SER A 80 -3.94 7.06 -6.96
CA SER A 80 -3.65 8.47 -6.63
C SER A 80 -3.14 8.69 -5.19
N LYS A 81 -3.63 7.86 -4.26
CA LYS A 81 -3.22 7.85 -2.85
C LYS A 81 -1.87 7.15 -2.61
N ALA A 82 -1.33 6.42 -3.59
CA ALA A 82 -0.01 5.79 -3.46
C ALA A 82 1.10 6.83 -3.24
N ARG A 83 0.86 8.10 -3.62
CA ARG A 83 1.76 9.23 -3.35
C ARG A 83 2.04 9.46 -1.87
N TYR A 84 1.11 9.12 -0.98
CA TYR A 84 1.32 9.24 0.46
C TYR A 84 2.42 8.31 0.97
N LEU A 85 2.60 7.14 0.34
CA LEU A 85 3.68 6.21 0.61
C LEU A 85 4.99 6.69 -0.03
N THR A 86 4.96 7.09 -1.30
CA THR A 86 6.21 7.43 -2.03
C THR A 86 6.93 8.64 -1.48
N GLN A 87 6.21 9.63 -0.96
CA GLN A 87 6.84 10.80 -0.33
C GLN A 87 7.64 10.44 0.93
N LYS A 88 7.47 9.22 1.47
CA LYS A 88 8.18 8.73 2.65
C LYS A 88 9.36 7.81 2.30
N LEU A 89 9.48 7.38 1.05
CA LEU A 89 10.55 6.48 0.61
C LEU A 89 11.88 7.22 0.44
N ASN A 90 12.97 6.48 0.60
CA ASN A 90 14.29 6.95 0.21
C ASN A 90 14.32 7.25 -1.31
N PRO A 91 14.83 8.42 -1.73
CA PRO A 91 14.74 8.92 -3.11
C PRO A 91 15.72 8.27 -4.10
N ASP A 92 16.42 7.20 -3.71
CA ASP A 92 17.49 6.59 -4.51
C ASP A 92 17.00 5.87 -5.78
N VAL A 93 15.68 5.82 -6.01
CA VAL A 93 15.04 5.25 -7.20
C VAL A 93 14.15 6.29 -7.86
N PRO A 94 14.23 6.46 -9.19
CA PRO A 94 13.45 7.47 -9.91
C PRO A 94 11.93 7.23 -9.78
N LEU A 95 11.25 8.25 -9.24
CA LEU A 95 9.80 8.29 -9.02
C LEU A 95 8.96 8.02 -10.30
N SER A 96 9.55 8.19 -11.48
CA SER A 96 8.93 7.98 -12.80
C SER A 96 8.48 6.54 -13.05
N GLU A 97 9.14 5.55 -12.44
CA GLU A 97 8.75 4.15 -12.59
C GLU A 97 7.48 3.83 -11.78
N PHE A 98 7.17 4.65 -10.78
CA PHE A 98 6.06 4.43 -9.85
C PHE A 98 4.82 5.28 -10.15
N LEU A 99 4.99 6.51 -10.65
CA LEU A 99 3.87 7.42 -10.97
C LEU A 99 3.35 7.27 -12.41
N GLN A 100 3.63 6.15 -13.09
CA GLN A 100 3.23 5.93 -14.49
C GLN A 100 1.72 6.17 -14.74
N GLY A 101 0.87 6.05 -13.72
CA GLY A 101 -0.57 6.37 -13.79
C GLY A 101 -0.97 7.82 -13.46
N LEU A 102 -0.08 8.65 -12.93
CA LEU A 102 -0.39 10.02 -12.46
C LEU A 102 0.18 11.13 -13.36
N TYR A 103 1.14 10.81 -14.22
CA TYR A 103 1.67 11.73 -15.25
C TYR A 103 0.95 11.64 -16.60
N LYS A 104 -0.20 10.96 -16.68
CA LYS A 104 -1.09 11.07 -17.83
C LYS A 104 -2.01 12.28 -17.69
N ALA A 105 -1.44 13.44 -17.41
CA ALA A 105 -2.08 14.72 -17.71
C ALA A 105 -1.65 15.10 -19.13
N ILE A 106 -2.64 15.32 -19.97
CA ILE A 106 -2.56 15.45 -21.42
C ILE A 106 -1.57 16.55 -21.85
N VAL A 107 -0.65 16.20 -22.74
CA VAL A 107 -0.10 17.05 -23.80
C VAL A 107 -0.11 16.11 -25.01
N ASP A 108 -1.15 16.07 -25.86
CA ASP A 108 -1.69 17.14 -26.71
C ASP A 108 -3.21 17.39 -26.59
#